data_AF-A0A434U9W8-F1
#
_entry.id   AF-A0A434U9W8-F1
#
_cell.length_a   1.000
_cell.length_b   1.000
_cell.length_c   1.000
_cell.angle_alpha   90.00
_cell.angle_beta   90.00
_cell.angle_gamma   90.00
#
_symmetry.space_group_name_H-M   'P 1'
#
loop_
_entity.id
_entity.type
_entity.pdbx_description
1 polymer ?
#
loop_
_entity_poly.entity_id
_entity_poly.type
_entity_poly.pdbx_seq_one_letter_code
_entity_poly.pdbx_strand_id
1 'polypeptide(L)'
;MKCDRAQPATEFAKHSRICKQCKRDQHNEWRENNKGKIAEQRKGYWKRYREQYAETIIERRNSKDNIAKSLFGGAKLRARASQLSFNICLDHVRILLELGTCQKSGLVFDLSDAKGKRRPFGPSLDRKDNSRGYEPDNIQLVCNLYNVGKNEHDELDFIAMCLAVAARNQNNNAAIARFNELLNARL
;
A
#
# COMPACT_ATOMS: atom_id res chain seq x y z
N MET A 1 36.35 -15.42 30.08
CA MET A 1 36.02 -16.64 29.32
C MET A 1 37.18 -16.96 28.40
N LYS A 2 37.72 -18.18 28.43
CA LYS A 2 38.82 -18.61 27.55
C LYS A 2 38.24 -19.32 26.31
N CYS A 3 38.97 -19.28 25.21
CA CYS A 3 38.63 -20.06 24.02
C CYS A 3 39.13 -21.49 24.21
N ASP A 4 38.23 -22.44 24.45
CA ASP A 4 38.60 -23.85 24.63
C ASP A 4 38.72 -24.61 23.30
N ARG A 5 38.67 -23.87 22.17
CA ARG A 5 38.81 -24.40 20.82
C ARG A 5 40.22 -24.13 20.29
N ALA A 6 40.86 -25.14 19.72
CA ALA A 6 42.06 -24.96 18.91
C ALA A 6 41.67 -24.23 17.61
N GLN A 7 42.16 -23.01 17.44
CA GLN A 7 41.86 -22.15 16.29
C GLN A 7 43.13 -21.43 15.82
N PRO A 8 43.31 -21.20 14.51
CA PRO A 8 44.44 -20.45 14.00
C PRO A 8 44.36 -18.97 14.41
N ALA A 9 45.51 -18.28 14.46
CA ALA A 9 45.58 -16.88 14.91
C ALA A 9 44.67 -15.93 14.11
N THR A 10 44.37 -16.24 12.85
CA THR A 10 43.45 -15.51 11.96
C THR A 10 42.00 -15.48 12.46
N GLU A 11 41.63 -16.43 13.32
CA GLU A 11 40.29 -16.52 13.93
C GLU A 11 40.15 -15.68 15.20
N PHE A 12 41.17 -14.89 15.56
CA PHE A 12 41.13 -13.97 16.69
C PHE A 12 41.15 -12.52 16.19
N ALA A 13 40.30 -11.67 16.76
CA ALA A 13 40.40 -10.23 16.53
C ALA A 13 41.60 -9.66 17.29
N LYS A 14 42.13 -8.52 16.82
CA LYS A 14 43.27 -7.83 17.47
C LYS A 14 42.97 -7.63 18.96
N HIS A 15 43.88 -8.09 19.82
CA HIS A 15 43.77 -8.06 21.30
C HIS A 15 42.65 -8.91 21.93
N SER A 16 42.00 -9.81 21.18
CA SER A 16 40.97 -10.69 21.72
C SER A 16 41.55 -12.01 22.23
N ARG A 17 41.13 -12.43 23.44
CA ARG A 17 41.47 -13.73 24.03
C ARG A 17 40.45 -14.84 23.68
N ILE A 18 39.47 -14.54 22.83
CA ILE A 18 38.43 -15.46 22.38
C ILE A 18 38.36 -15.47 20.86
N CYS A 19 38.14 -16.64 20.25
CA CYS A 19 38.00 -16.71 18.79
C CYS A 19 36.68 -16.09 18.33
N LYS A 20 36.61 -15.72 17.04
CA LYS A 20 35.43 -15.15 16.38
C LYS A 20 34.19 -16.01 16.61
N GLN A 21 34.32 -17.34 16.55
CA GLN A 21 33.19 -18.24 16.76
C GLN A 21 32.69 -18.21 18.22
N CYS A 22 33.57 -18.32 19.23
CA CYS A 22 33.14 -18.22 20.63
C CYS A 22 32.48 -16.87 20.93
N LYS A 23 32.96 -15.78 20.30
CA LYS A 23 32.32 -14.47 20.40
C LYS A 23 30.93 -14.44 19.75
N ARG A 24 30.75 -15.11 18.60
CA ARG A 24 29.44 -15.29 17.95
C ARG A 24 28.50 -16.10 18.84
N ASP A 25 28.96 -17.20 19.41
CA ASP A 25 28.16 -18.08 20.26
C ASP A 25 27.68 -17.35 21.51
N GLN A 26 28.58 -16.63 22.21
CA GLN A 26 28.22 -15.77 23.34
C GLN A 26 27.20 -14.69 22.96
N HIS A 27 27.37 -14.06 21.79
CA HIS A 27 26.43 -13.06 21.32
C HIS A 27 25.07 -13.65 20.97
N ASN A 28 25.03 -14.86 20.39
CA ASN A 28 23.78 -15.57 20.09
C ASN A 28 23.06 -15.98 21.37
N GLU A 29 23.78 -16.56 22.34
CA GLU A 29 23.26 -16.91 23.67
C GLU A 29 22.74 -15.66 24.40
N TRP A 30 23.49 -14.55 24.37
CA TRP A 30 23.03 -13.28 24.92
C TRP A 30 21.76 -12.80 24.22
N ARG A 31 21.67 -12.88 22.88
CA ARG A 31 20.45 -12.48 22.13
C ARG A 31 19.26 -13.35 22.49
N GLU A 32 19.46 -14.64 22.67
CA GLU A 32 18.43 -15.61 23.06
C GLU A 32 17.90 -15.27 24.47
N ASN A 33 18.81 -15.12 25.43
CA ASN A 33 18.47 -14.79 26.81
C ASN A 33 17.92 -13.36 26.98
N ASN A 34 18.16 -12.46 26.01
CA ASN A 34 17.70 -11.08 26.05
C ASN A 34 16.63 -10.75 24.99
N LYS A 35 15.96 -11.75 24.42
CA LYS A 35 14.92 -11.55 23.39
C LYS A 35 13.90 -10.48 23.77
N GLY A 36 13.35 -10.55 24.98
CA GLY A 36 12.36 -9.58 25.48
C GLY A 36 12.93 -8.16 25.58
N LYS A 37 14.14 -8.01 26.12
CA LYS A 37 14.84 -6.71 26.22
C LYS A 37 15.11 -6.12 24.84
N ILE A 38 15.56 -6.94 23.88
CA ILE A 38 15.82 -6.51 22.50
C ILE A 38 14.51 -6.09 21.82
N ALA A 39 13.42 -6.84 22.03
CA ALA A 39 12.11 -6.51 21.49
C ALA A 39 11.60 -5.17 22.04
N GLU A 40 11.71 -4.94 23.36
CA GLU A 40 11.29 -3.69 23.98
C GLU A 40 12.13 -2.49 23.52
N GLN A 41 13.46 -2.65 23.44
CA GLN A 41 14.35 -1.63 22.89
C GLN A 41 13.99 -1.29 21.43
N ARG A 42 13.70 -2.31 20.60
CA ARG A 42 13.24 -2.12 19.23
C ARG A 42 11.91 -1.39 19.18
N LYS A 43 10.95 -1.73 20.04
CA LYS A 43 9.65 -1.06 20.13
C LYS A 43 9.82 0.42 20.46
N GLY A 44 10.65 0.75 21.46
CA GLY A 44 10.98 2.13 21.83
C GLY A 44 11.68 2.89 20.70
N TYR A 45 12.63 2.24 20.02
CA TYR A 45 13.27 2.80 18.82
C TYR A 45 12.25 3.13 17.73
N TRP A 46 11.39 2.18 17.35
CA TRP A 46 10.37 2.40 16.31
C TRP A 46 9.30 3.41 16.70
N LYS A 47 8.98 3.54 18.00
CA LYS A 47 8.10 4.60 18.50
C LYS A 47 8.71 5.97 18.21
N ARG A 48 9.94 6.21 18.71
CA ARG A 48 10.66 7.47 18.49
C ARG A 48 10.90 7.76 17.01
N TYR A 49 11.25 6.75 16.23
CA TYR A 49 11.42 6.90 14.78
C TYR A 49 10.12 7.35 14.11
N ARG A 50 8.98 6.75 14.44
CA ARG A 50 7.68 7.16 13.87
C ARG A 50 7.27 8.55 14.30
N GLU A 51 7.58 8.95 15.53
CA GLU A 51 7.32 10.30 16.04
C GLU A 51 8.21 11.34 15.34
N GLN A 52 9.52 11.09 15.27
CA GLN A 52 10.50 11.99 14.67
C GLN A 52 10.31 12.17 13.15
N TYR A 53 9.94 11.11 12.45
CA TYR A 53 9.84 11.09 10.98
C TYR A 53 8.38 10.96 10.49
N ALA A 54 7.40 11.34 11.31
CA ALA A 54 5.98 11.16 11.01
C ALA A 54 5.59 11.77 9.65
N GLU A 55 5.96 13.04 9.43
CA GLU A 55 5.65 13.78 8.20
C GLU A 55 6.32 13.15 6.98
N THR A 56 7.62 12.88 7.02
CA THR A 56 8.34 12.23 5.92
C THR A 56 7.78 10.84 5.59
N ILE A 57 7.32 10.09 6.60
CA ILE A 57 6.65 8.79 6.37
C ILE A 57 5.31 8.99 5.66
N ILE A 58 4.53 9.99 6.06
CA ILE A 58 3.26 10.35 5.43
C ILE A 58 3.49 10.78 3.98
N GLU A 59 4.42 11.70 3.73
CA GLU A 59 4.78 12.17 2.38
C GLU A 59 5.23 11.01 1.49
N ARG A 60 6.16 10.17 1.98
CA ARG A 60 6.60 8.99 1.24
C ARG A 60 5.41 8.08 0.93
N ARG A 61 4.57 7.77 1.92
CA ARG A 61 3.40 6.90 1.72
C ARG A 61 2.43 7.47 0.68
N ASN A 62 2.22 8.79 0.69
CA ASN A 62 1.28 9.48 -0.18
C ASN A 62 1.89 9.88 -1.53
N SER A 63 3.19 9.65 -1.75
CA SER A 63 3.80 9.85 -3.06
C SER A 63 3.10 9.00 -4.11
N LYS A 64 2.85 9.57 -5.29
CA LYS A 64 2.23 8.87 -6.42
C LYS A 64 2.96 7.56 -6.75
N ASP A 65 4.27 7.52 -6.62
CA ASP A 65 5.06 6.32 -6.86
C ASP A 65 4.75 5.18 -5.88
N ASN A 66 4.65 5.47 -4.56
CA ASN A 66 4.29 4.46 -3.58
C ASN A 66 2.81 4.04 -3.70
N ILE A 67 1.92 4.95 -4.09
CA ILE A 67 0.54 4.62 -4.44
C ILE A 67 0.50 3.66 -5.63
N ALA A 68 1.19 3.97 -6.72
CA ALA A 68 1.28 3.11 -7.89
C ALA A 68 1.84 1.72 -7.56
N LYS A 69 2.91 1.65 -6.75
CA LYS A 69 3.47 0.38 -6.25
C LYS A 69 2.45 -0.42 -5.43
N SER A 70 1.70 0.25 -4.56
CA SER A 70 0.65 -0.38 -3.75
C SER A 70 -0.47 -0.94 -4.61
N LEU A 71 -0.97 -0.16 -5.58
CA LEU A 71 -2.00 -0.56 -6.53
C LEU A 71 -1.55 -1.77 -7.38
N PHE A 72 -0.35 -1.69 -7.94
CA PHE A 72 0.25 -2.76 -8.73
C PHE A 72 0.42 -4.04 -7.92
N GLY A 73 0.98 -3.94 -6.71
CA GLY A 73 1.15 -5.08 -5.80
C GLY A 73 -0.18 -5.73 -5.43
N GLY A 74 -1.18 -4.91 -5.08
CA GLY A 74 -2.53 -5.40 -4.77
C GLY A 74 -3.21 -6.10 -5.95
N ALA A 75 -3.09 -5.55 -7.16
CA ALA A 75 -3.62 -6.17 -8.37
C ALA A 75 -2.92 -7.49 -8.70
N LYS A 76 -1.59 -7.55 -8.55
CA LYS A 76 -0.82 -8.78 -8.74
C LYS A 76 -1.23 -9.88 -7.78
N LEU A 77 -1.52 -9.53 -6.52
CA LEU A 77 -2.05 -10.49 -5.54
C LEU A 77 -3.44 -11.00 -5.92
N ARG A 78 -4.34 -10.11 -6.35
CA ARG A 78 -5.68 -10.50 -6.85
C ARG A 78 -5.60 -11.40 -8.06
N ALA A 79 -4.75 -11.07 -9.04
CA ALA A 79 -4.56 -11.89 -10.23
C ALA A 79 -4.09 -13.31 -9.90
N ARG A 80 -3.14 -13.44 -8.95
CA ARG A 80 -2.68 -14.75 -8.47
C ARG A 80 -3.79 -15.54 -7.78
N ALA A 81 -4.57 -14.89 -6.90
CA ALA A 81 -5.66 -15.54 -6.18
C ALA A 81 -6.76 -16.04 -7.13
N SER A 82 -7.02 -15.31 -8.21
CA SER A 82 -8.05 -15.63 -9.20
C SER A 82 -7.52 -16.32 -10.46
N GLN A 83 -6.24 -16.73 -10.49
CA GLN A 83 -5.59 -17.37 -11.64
C GLN A 83 -5.71 -16.61 -12.98
N LEU A 84 -5.64 -15.28 -12.92
CA LEU A 84 -5.75 -14.40 -14.08
C LEU A 84 -4.38 -14.08 -14.69
N SER A 85 -4.35 -13.82 -16.01
CA SER A 85 -3.17 -13.26 -16.67
C SER A 85 -2.80 -11.90 -16.05
N PHE A 86 -1.50 -11.61 -15.97
CA PHE A 86 -0.99 -10.36 -15.45
C PHE A 86 0.15 -9.86 -16.33
N ASN A 87 -0.20 -9.11 -17.37
CA ASN A 87 0.68 -8.59 -18.41
C ASN A 87 0.74 -7.05 -18.40
N ILE A 88 0.89 -6.47 -17.20
CA ILE A 88 1.15 -5.03 -17.03
C ILE A 88 2.44 -4.82 -16.26
N CYS A 89 3.11 -3.69 -16.51
CA CYS A 89 4.23 -3.21 -15.71
C CYS A 89 3.78 -2.07 -14.77
N LEU A 90 4.68 -1.63 -13.89
CA LEU A 90 4.40 -0.53 -12.96
C LEU A 90 4.12 0.79 -13.69
N ASP A 91 4.74 1.02 -14.85
CA ASP A 91 4.57 2.26 -15.61
C ASP A 91 3.16 2.42 -16.18
N HIS A 92 2.49 1.32 -16.56
CA HIS A 92 1.08 1.37 -16.94
C HIS A 92 0.21 1.95 -15.81
N VAL A 93 0.51 1.59 -14.55
CA VAL A 93 -0.23 2.11 -13.38
C VAL A 93 0.13 3.57 -13.09
N ARG A 94 1.40 3.94 -13.24
CA ARG A 94 1.86 5.33 -13.08
C ARG A 94 1.17 6.26 -14.08
N ILE A 95 1.14 5.88 -15.34
CA ILE A 95 0.48 6.65 -16.42
C ILE A 95 -0.99 6.91 -16.08
N LEU A 96 -1.73 5.88 -15.64
CA LEU A 96 -3.13 6.05 -15.23
C LEU A 96 -3.29 6.93 -13.99
N LEU A 97 -2.37 6.83 -13.02
CA LEU A 97 -2.41 7.66 -11.82
C LEU A 97 -2.09 9.13 -12.11
N GLU A 98 -1.26 9.42 -13.11
CA GLU A 98 -0.95 10.79 -13.54
C GLU A 98 -2.16 11.52 -14.14
N LEU A 99 -3.15 10.79 -14.68
CA LEU A 99 -4.42 11.40 -15.08
C LEU A 99 -5.15 12.07 -13.91
N GLY A 100 -4.87 11.66 -12.67
CA GLY A 100 -5.38 12.30 -11.44
C GLY A 100 -6.86 12.10 -11.15
N THR A 101 -7.63 11.54 -12.10
CA THR A 101 -9.08 11.37 -11.99
C THR A 101 -9.53 9.93 -12.24
N CYS A 102 -10.63 9.56 -11.57
CA CYS A 102 -11.34 8.31 -11.83
C CYS A 102 -11.85 8.25 -13.26
N GLN A 103 -11.52 7.19 -14.00
CA GLN A 103 -11.93 7.04 -15.40
C GLN A 103 -13.44 6.80 -15.59
N LYS A 104 -14.16 6.46 -14.52
CA LYS A 104 -15.62 6.20 -14.56
C LYS A 104 -16.48 7.37 -14.08
N SER A 105 -16.04 8.08 -13.04
CA SER A 105 -16.80 9.22 -12.48
C SER A 105 -16.19 10.59 -12.82
N GLY A 106 -14.94 10.62 -13.28
CA GLY A 106 -14.17 11.84 -13.49
C GLY A 106 -13.76 12.56 -12.20
N LEU A 107 -14.09 12.06 -11.01
CA LEU A 107 -13.70 12.69 -9.74
C LEU A 107 -12.19 12.61 -9.54
N VAL A 108 -11.60 13.66 -8.96
CA VAL A 108 -10.19 13.67 -8.57
C VAL A 108 -9.94 12.63 -7.48
N PHE A 109 -8.80 11.96 -7.56
CA PHE A 109 -8.41 11.01 -6.53
C PHE A 109 -8.02 11.70 -5.23
N ASP A 110 -8.59 11.24 -4.12
CA ASP A 110 -8.10 11.59 -2.79
C ASP A 110 -6.79 10.85 -2.51
N LEU A 111 -5.67 11.61 -2.52
CA LEU A 111 -4.31 11.14 -2.25
C LEU A 111 -3.74 11.61 -0.90
N SER A 112 -4.58 12.12 0.03
CA SER A 112 -4.22 12.40 1.45
C SER A 112 -3.60 11.18 2.20
N ASP A 113 -3.45 11.16 3.54
CA ASP A 113 -3.13 9.90 4.27
C ASP A 113 -4.42 9.26 4.79
N ALA A 114 -4.52 7.94 4.71
CA ALA A 114 -5.71 7.20 5.16
C ALA A 114 -5.49 6.50 6.50
N LYS A 115 -4.26 6.54 7.04
CA LYS A 115 -3.87 5.82 8.26
C LYS A 115 -4.28 4.33 8.21
N GLY A 116 -4.14 3.72 7.03
CA GLY A 116 -4.48 2.31 6.77
C GLY A 116 -5.94 2.03 6.40
N LYS A 117 -6.82 3.05 6.35
CA LYS A 117 -8.20 2.90 5.88
C LYS A 117 -8.29 2.99 4.35
N ARG A 118 -9.34 2.42 3.75
CA ARG A 118 -9.68 2.71 2.35
C ARG A 118 -10.38 4.05 2.28
N ARG A 119 -10.01 4.88 1.30
CA ARG A 119 -10.73 6.13 1.02
C ARG A 119 -11.74 5.90 -0.10
N PRO A 120 -13.00 6.34 0.06
CA PRO A 120 -14.02 6.19 -0.97
C PRO A 120 -13.56 6.74 -2.33
N PHE A 121 -12.89 7.89 -2.33
CA PHE A 121 -12.42 8.57 -3.54
C PHE A 121 -10.93 8.36 -3.81
N GLY A 122 -10.25 7.48 -3.07
CA GLY A 122 -8.88 7.08 -3.39
C GLY A 122 -8.84 6.14 -4.61
N PRO A 123 -7.69 6.02 -5.29
CA PRO A 123 -7.56 5.22 -6.50
C PRO A 123 -7.63 3.71 -6.22
N SER A 124 -8.14 2.98 -7.20
CA SER A 124 -8.25 1.52 -7.25
C SER A 124 -7.93 1.04 -8.66
N LEU A 125 -7.02 0.07 -8.79
CA LEU A 125 -6.72 -0.55 -10.09
C LEU A 125 -7.73 -1.67 -10.36
N ASP A 126 -8.47 -1.50 -11.44
CA ASP A 126 -9.61 -2.32 -11.84
C ASP A 126 -9.46 -2.80 -13.29
N ARG A 127 -10.24 -3.81 -13.68
CA ARG A 127 -10.30 -4.34 -15.05
C ARG A 127 -11.56 -3.82 -15.74
N LYS A 128 -11.45 -3.43 -17.00
CA LYS A 128 -12.61 -2.99 -17.81
C LYS A 128 -13.56 -4.15 -18.05
N ASP A 129 -13.00 -5.28 -18.48
CA ASP A 129 -13.66 -6.55 -18.66
C ASP A 129 -13.15 -7.57 -17.61
N ASN A 130 -14.06 -8.03 -16.77
CA ASN A 130 -13.76 -8.96 -15.68
C ASN A 130 -13.49 -10.41 -16.15
N SER A 131 -13.83 -10.75 -17.40
CA SER A 131 -13.51 -12.04 -18.01
C SER A 131 -12.04 -12.15 -18.45
N ARG A 132 -11.38 -11.00 -18.63
CA ARG A 132 -9.98 -10.88 -19.05
C ARG A 132 -9.05 -10.62 -17.86
N GLY A 133 -7.75 -10.85 -18.04
CA GLY A 133 -6.77 -10.55 -16.99
C GLY A 133 -6.34 -9.08 -16.94
N TYR A 134 -5.24 -8.81 -16.26
CA TYR A 134 -4.64 -7.48 -16.21
C TYR A 134 -3.76 -7.29 -17.45
N GLU A 135 -4.30 -6.62 -18.46
CA GLU A 135 -3.64 -6.33 -19.74
C GLU A 135 -3.64 -4.80 -19.98
N PRO A 136 -2.68 -4.24 -20.73
CA PRO A 136 -2.52 -2.79 -20.83
C PRO A 136 -3.77 -2.06 -21.34
N ASP A 137 -4.54 -2.69 -22.23
CA ASP A 137 -5.80 -2.18 -22.77
C ASP A 137 -7.02 -2.49 -21.88
N ASN A 138 -6.92 -3.48 -21.00
CA ASN A 138 -8.01 -3.95 -20.12
C ASN A 138 -7.95 -3.38 -18.69
N ILE A 139 -6.98 -2.53 -18.35
CA ILE A 139 -6.92 -1.91 -17.02
C ILE A 139 -7.50 -0.49 -17.01
N GLN A 140 -7.96 -0.09 -15.83
CA GLN A 140 -8.42 1.26 -15.53
C GLN A 140 -8.18 1.63 -14.07
N LEU A 141 -8.10 2.92 -13.79
CA LEU A 141 -8.03 3.48 -12.45
C LEU A 141 -9.37 4.16 -12.11
N VAL A 142 -10.01 3.67 -11.05
CA VAL A 142 -11.33 4.11 -10.59
C VAL A 142 -11.30 4.45 -9.11
N CYS A 143 -12.29 5.18 -8.59
CA CYS A 143 -12.41 5.37 -7.15
C CYS A 143 -12.70 4.04 -6.45
N ASN A 144 -12.17 3.83 -5.24
CA ASN A 144 -12.48 2.64 -4.45
C ASN A 144 -13.99 2.44 -4.23
N LEU A 145 -14.75 3.52 -4.02
CA LEU A 145 -16.20 3.46 -3.86
C LEU A 145 -16.89 2.90 -5.12
N TYR A 146 -16.40 3.28 -6.31
CA TYR A 146 -16.91 2.73 -7.57
C TYR A 146 -16.56 1.25 -7.69
N ASN A 147 -15.30 0.87 -7.47
CA ASN A 147 -14.86 -0.52 -7.57
C ASN A 147 -15.63 -1.44 -6.61
N VAL A 148 -15.78 -1.03 -5.35
CA VAL A 148 -16.54 -1.78 -4.34
C VAL A 148 -18.04 -1.77 -4.62
N GLY A 149 -18.59 -0.66 -5.13
CA GLY A 149 -20.01 -0.54 -5.45
C GLY A 149 -20.42 -1.38 -6.65
N LYS A 150 -19.65 -1.33 -7.74
CA LYS A 150 -19.86 -2.17 -8.92
C LYS A 150 -19.64 -3.65 -8.59
N ASN A 151 -18.53 -3.97 -7.91
CA ASN A 151 -18.16 -5.34 -7.56
C ASN A 151 -18.26 -6.31 -8.76
N GLU A 152 -19.05 -7.38 -8.64
CA GLU A 152 -19.30 -8.37 -9.70
C GLU A 152 -20.51 -8.05 -10.59
N HIS A 153 -21.21 -6.95 -10.33
CA HIS A 153 -22.40 -6.56 -11.08
C HIS A 153 -22.06 -5.97 -12.46
N ASP A 154 -23.03 -6.03 -13.36
CA ASP A 154 -22.96 -5.35 -14.64
C ASP A 154 -22.80 -3.83 -14.44
N GLU A 155 -22.03 -3.21 -15.32
CA GLU A 155 -21.74 -1.79 -15.22
C GLU A 155 -22.96 -0.92 -15.46
N LEU A 156 -23.83 -1.30 -16.40
CA LEU A 156 -25.03 -0.54 -16.72
C LEU A 156 -26.03 -0.60 -15.56
N ASP A 157 -26.18 -1.76 -14.93
CA ASP A 157 -27.03 -1.91 -13.75
C ASP A 157 -26.54 -1.04 -12.59
N PHE A 158 -25.23 -1.01 -12.35
CA PHE A 158 -24.65 -0.15 -11.32
C PHE A 158 -24.86 1.34 -11.63
N ILE A 159 -24.67 1.76 -12.89
CA ILE A 159 -24.92 3.15 -13.32
C ILE A 159 -26.40 3.50 -13.18
N ALA A 160 -27.31 2.63 -13.61
CA ALA A 160 -28.75 2.83 -13.48
C ALA A 160 -29.16 3.00 -12.01
N MET A 161 -28.58 2.20 -11.11
CA MET A 161 -28.79 2.35 -9.67
C MET A 161 -28.27 3.69 -9.14
N CYS A 162 -27.08 4.13 -9.57
CA CYS A 162 -26.57 5.46 -9.21
C CYS A 162 -27.49 6.59 -9.67
N LEU A 163 -28.03 6.51 -10.90
CA LEU A 163 -28.98 7.49 -11.43
C LEU A 163 -30.27 7.50 -10.62
N ALA A 164 -30.82 6.33 -10.27
CA ALA A 164 -32.01 6.23 -9.44
C ALA A 164 -31.81 6.85 -8.04
N VAL A 165 -30.66 6.59 -7.41
CA VAL A 165 -30.29 7.20 -6.12
C VAL A 165 -30.15 8.71 -6.25
N ALA A 166 -29.49 9.20 -7.31
CA ALA A 166 -29.33 10.63 -7.56
C ALA A 166 -30.68 11.32 -7.75
N ALA A 167 -31.58 10.76 -8.56
CA ALA A 167 -32.93 11.28 -8.79
C ALA A 167 -33.72 11.42 -7.48
N ARG A 168 -33.64 10.42 -6.59
CA ARG A 168 -34.28 10.48 -5.27
C ARG A 168 -33.65 11.51 -4.32
N ASN A 169 -32.43 11.95 -4.57
CA ASN A 169 -31.68 12.90 -3.74
C ASN A 169 -31.49 14.27 -4.39
N GLN A 170 -32.24 14.58 -5.45
CA GLN A 170 -32.12 15.85 -6.19
C GLN A 170 -32.35 17.10 -5.32
N ASN A 171 -33.10 16.98 -4.22
CA ASN A 171 -33.37 18.07 -3.26
C ASN A 171 -32.65 17.88 -1.91
N ASN A 172 -31.74 16.90 -1.82
CA ASN A 172 -30.98 16.66 -0.60
C ASN A 172 -29.77 17.61 -0.56
N ASN A 173 -29.94 18.75 0.12
CA ASN A 173 -28.92 19.80 0.22
C ASN A 173 -27.56 19.28 0.69
N ALA A 174 -27.52 18.31 1.61
CA ALA A 174 -26.26 17.73 2.09
C ALA A 174 -25.56 16.90 1.01
N ALA A 175 -26.32 16.10 0.25
CA ALA A 175 -25.77 15.33 -0.87
C ALA A 175 -25.27 16.24 -2.00
N ILE A 176 -26.03 17.30 -2.32
CA ILE A 176 -25.65 18.30 -3.33
C ILE A 176 -24.39 19.05 -2.90
N ALA A 177 -24.30 19.51 -1.65
CA ALA A 177 -23.12 20.17 -1.13
C ALA A 177 -21.87 19.27 -1.23
N ARG A 178 -22.00 17.99 -0.85
CA ARG A 178 -20.91 17.03 -0.95
C ARG A 178 -20.51 16.75 -2.40
N PHE A 179 -21.47 16.65 -3.33
CA PHE A 179 -21.19 16.48 -4.75
C PHE A 179 -20.40 17.67 -5.31
N ASN A 180 -20.80 18.90 -4.98
CA ASN A 180 -20.10 20.12 -5.41
C ASN A 180 -18.68 20.20 -4.82
N GLU A 181 -18.49 19.82 -3.56
CA GLU A 181 -17.15 19.73 -2.95
C GLU A 181 -16.23 18.79 -3.75
N LEU A 182 -16.74 17.63 -4.15
CA LEU A 182 -15.99 16.64 -4.94
C LEU A 182 -15.68 17.12 -6.37
N LEU A 183 -16.57 17.89 -6.99
CA LEU A 183 -16.33 18.47 -8.30
C LEU A 183 -15.32 19.62 -8.26
N ASN A 184 -15.38 20.45 -7.22
CA ASN A 184 -14.51 21.62 -7.06
C ASN A 184 -13.07 21.24 -6.70
N ALA A 185 -12.83 20.02 -6.22
CA ALA A 185 -11.48 19.48 -6.01
C ALA A 185 -10.66 19.32 -7.33
N ARG A 186 -11.26 19.64 -8.49
CA ARG A 186 -10.61 19.65 -9.82
C ARG A 186 -9.77 20.89 -10.13
N LEU A 187 -9.81 21.92 -9.29
CA LEU A 187 -9.10 23.20 -9.47
C LEU A 187 -8.00 23.36 -8.41
#